data_AF-A0A3N5KV62-F1
#
_entry.id   AF-A0A3N5KV62-F1
#
_cell.length_a   1.000
_cell.length_b   1.000
_cell.length_c   1.000
_cell.angle_alpha   90.00
_cell.angle_beta   90.00
_cell.angle_gamma   90.00
#
_symmetry.space_group_name_H-M   'P 1'
#
loop_
_entity.id
_entity.type
_entity.pdbx_description
1 polymer ?
#
loop_
_entity_poly.entity_id
_entity_poly.type
_entity_poly.pdbx_seq_one_letter_code
_entity_poly.pdbx_strand_id
1 'polypeptide(L)' 'MEEHEFWRRRSTGPVYSVRFVDGLVCGWCGPLDASEIEDEFLASFDYSEDGAGWLEQHRKEFELFRTTAPHG' A
#
# COMPACT_ATOMS: atom_id res chain seq x y z
N MET A 1 14.45 -4.09 5.49
CA MET A 1 14.31 -3.21 4.31
C MET A 1 12.88 -2.74 4.30
N GLU A 2 12.66 -1.44 4.10
CA GLU A 2 11.31 -0.88 4.09
C GLU A 2 10.90 -0.68 2.64
N GLU A 3 9.76 -1.25 2.27
CA GLU A 3 9.26 -1.25 0.90
C GLU A 3 7.84 -0.71 0.92
N HIS A 4 7.43 -0.01 -0.14
CA HIS A 4 6.04 0.41 -0.29
C HIS A 4 5.49 -0.10 -1.62
N GLU A 5 4.29 -0.66 -1.55
CA GLU A 5 3.54 -1.09 -2.73
C GLU A 5 2.17 -0.44 -2.74
N PHE A 6 1.63 -0.24 -3.92
CA PHE A 6 0.25 0.18 -4.11
C PHE A 6 -0.58 -1.03 -4.51
N TRP A 7 -1.60 -1.30 -3.71
CA TRP A 7 -2.50 -2.42 -3.88
C TRP A 7 -3.87 -1.89 -4.25
N ARG A 8 -4.41 -2.33 -5.39
CA ARG A 8 -5.74 -1.97 -5.81
C ARG A 8 -6.72 -3.07 -5.43
N ARG A 9 -7.84 -2.73 -4.80
CA ARG A 9 -8.86 -3.72 -4.49
C ARG A 9 -9.62 -4.10 -5.75
N ARG A 10 -9.59 -5.38 -6.13
CA ARG A 10 -10.19 -5.89 -7.38
C ARG A 10 -11.69 -5.61 -7.48
N SER A 11 -12.40 -5.72 -6.35
CA SER A 11 -13.87 -5.62 -6.32
C SER A 11 -14.39 -4.18 -6.39
N THR A 12 -13.67 -3.22 -5.80
CA THR A 12 -14.18 -1.84 -5.63
C THR A 12 -13.37 -0.80 -6.41
N GLY A 13 -12.13 -1.12 -6.81
CA GLY A 13 -11.26 -0.22 -7.57
C GLY A 13 -10.37 0.79 -6.83
N PRO A 14 -10.52 1.11 -5.52
CA PRO A 14 -9.61 2.05 -4.85
C PRO A 14 -8.23 1.42 -4.64
N VAL A 15 -7.24 2.29 -4.54
CA VAL A 15 -5.84 1.94 -4.32
C VAL A 15 -5.49 2.19 -2.85
N TYR A 16 -4.61 1.37 -2.30
CA TYR A 16 -4.09 1.50 -0.95
C TYR A 16 -2.58 1.46 -1.04
N SER A 17 -1.89 2.39 -0.40
CA SER A 17 -0.46 2.30 -0.19
C SER A 17 -0.21 1.36 0.98
N VAL A 18 0.68 0.39 0.83
CA VAL A 18 0.98 -0.65 1.80
C VAL A 18 2.47 -0.60 2.09
N ARG A 19 2.82 -0.46 3.36
CA ARG A 19 4.19 -0.44 3.86
C ARG A 19 4.57 -1.83 4.33
N PHE A 20 5.71 -2.31 3.85
CA PHE A 20 6.31 -3.57 4.23
C PHE A 20 7.57 -3.34 5.03
N VAL A 21 7.72 -4.13 6.07
CA VAL A 21 8.96 -4.23 6.84
C VAL A 21 9.32 -5.70 6.91
N ASP A 22 10.47 -6.06 6.34
CA ASP A 22 10.93 -7.47 6.28
C ASP A 22 9.94 -8.39 5.54
N GLY A 23 9.26 -7.87 4.52
CA GLY A 23 8.28 -8.61 3.72
C GLY A 23 6.90 -8.80 4.38
N LEU A 24 6.68 -8.25 5.58
CA LEU A 24 5.40 -8.26 6.28
C LEU A 24 4.67 -6.93 6.13
N VAL A 25 3.36 -6.96 5.92
CA VAL A 25 2.54 -5.74 5.95
C VAL A 25 2.58 -5.15 7.36
N CYS A 26 3.20 -3.99 7.49
CA CYS A 26 3.34 -3.27 8.76
C CYS A 26 2.35 -2.12 8.87
N GLY A 27 1.93 -1.54 7.74
CA GLY A 27 0.95 -0.46 7.73
C GLY A 27 0.34 -0.23 6.36
N TRP A 28 -0.74 0.52 6.33
CA TRP A 28 -1.44 0.86 5.09
C TRP A 28 -2.04 2.26 5.15
N CYS A 29 -2.24 2.87 3.99
CA CYS A 29 -2.84 4.18 3.83
C CYS A 29 -3.80 4.16 2.63
N GLY A 30 -5.03 4.65 2.83
CA GLY A 30 -6.05 4.76 1.79
C GLY A 30 -7.47 4.71 2.33
N PRO A 31 -8.50 4.65 1.47
CA PRO A 31 -8.41 4.55 0.00
C PRO A 31 -7.81 5.81 -0.64
N LEU A 32 -6.95 5.60 -1.64
CA LEU A 32 -6.28 6.61 -2.46
C LEU A 32 -6.83 6.56 -3.89
N ASP A 33 -6.93 7.73 -4.51
CA ASP A 33 -7.26 7.88 -5.92
C ASP A 33 -6.02 7.71 -6.78
N ALA A 34 -6.02 6.75 -7.69
CA ALA A 34 -4.85 6.43 -8.52
C ALA A 34 -4.31 7.62 -9.34
N SER A 35 -5.16 8.61 -9.64
CA SER A 35 -4.77 9.84 -10.34
C SER A 35 -4.08 10.88 -9.45
N GLU A 36 -4.23 10.78 -8.12
CA GLU A 36 -3.64 11.70 -7.14
C GLU A 36 -2.42 11.11 -6.42
N ILE A 37 -2.06 9.86 -6.72
CA ILE A 37 -0.90 9.19 -6.14
C ILE A 37 0.36 9.63 -6.88
N GLU A 38 1.17 10.46 -6.25
CA GLU A 38 2.56 10.73 -6.67
C GLU A 38 3.53 10.13 -5.64
N ASP A 39 4.61 9.49 -6.13
CA ASP A 39 5.57 8.77 -5.28
C ASP A 39 6.27 9.70 -4.27
N GLU A 40 6.35 11.00 -4.57
CA GLU A 40 6.93 12.02 -3.67
C GLU A 40 6.12 12.20 -2.37
N PHE A 41 4.82 11.90 -2.38
CA PHE A 41 3.95 12.04 -1.21
C PHE A 41 3.89 10.80 -0.32
N LEU A 42 4.53 9.68 -0.72
CA LEU A 42 4.59 8.45 0.06
C LEU A 42 5.07 8.68 1.49
N ALA A 43 6.13 9.48 1.66
CA ALA A 43 6.68 9.79 2.97
C ALA A 43 5.76 10.66 3.84
N SER A 44 4.79 11.34 3.22
CA SER A 44 3.79 12.17 3.92
C SER A 44 2.51 11.40 4.25
N PHE A 45 2.36 10.17 3.77
CA PHE A 45 1.17 9.37 4.06
C PHE A 45 1.16 8.89 5.51
N ASP A 46 -0.01 9.01 6.13
CA ASP A 46 -0.25 8.48 7.47
C ASP A 46 -0.57 6.99 7.35
N TYR A 47 0.47 6.16 7.51
CA TYR A 47 0.33 4.70 7.49
C TYR A 47 -0.19 4.23 8.84
N SER A 48 -1.41 3.69 8.83
CA SER A 48 -1.98 3.07 10.02
C SER A 48 -1.60 1.60 10.10
N GLU A 49 -1.15 1.16 11.28
CA GLU A 49 -0.94 -0.26 11.58
C GLU A 49 -2.29 -0.97 11.85
N ASP A 50 -3.33 -0.19 12.19
CA ASP A 50 -4.68 -0.69 12.43
C ASP A 50 -5.28 -1.22 11.13
N GLY A 51 -5.39 -2.54 11.00
CA GLY A 51 -5.85 -3.22 9.79
C GLY A 51 -4.73 -3.80 8.92
N ALA A 52 -3.45 -3.63 9.26
CA ALA A 52 -2.33 -4.28 8.57
C ALA A 52 -2.51 -5.82 8.52
N GLY A 53 -2.87 -6.42 9.67
CA GLY A 53 -3.16 -7.86 9.74
C GLY A 53 -4.43 -8.29 8.99
N TRP A 54 -5.40 -7.40 8.80
CA TRP A 54 -6.54 -7.67 7.93
C TRP A 54 -6.11 -7.63 6.46
N LEU A 55 -5.34 -6.63 6.07
CA LEU A 55 -4.85 -6.46 4.70
C LEU A 55 -4.00 -7.66 4.25
N GLU A 56 -3.13 -8.17 5.12
CA GLU A 56 -2.31 -9.36 4.85
C GLU A 56 -3.18 -10.62 4.64
N GLN A 57 -4.18 -10.84 5.50
CA GLN A 57 -5.11 -11.97 5.36
C GLN A 57 -5.96 -11.88 4.08
N HIS A 58 -6.29 -10.65 3.67
CA HIS A 58 -7.11 -10.36 2.50
C HIS A 58 -6.28 -9.99 1.26
N ARG A 59 -4.95 -10.20 1.27
CA ARG A 59 -4.03 -9.86 0.16
C ARG A 59 -4.49 -10.34 -1.21
N LYS A 60 -5.16 -11.50 -1.27
CA LYS A 60 -5.71 -12.08 -2.51
C LYS A 60 -6.85 -11.28 -3.14
N GLU A 61 -7.55 -10.45 -2.37
CA GLU A 61 -8.58 -9.53 -2.88
C GLU A 61 -7.99 -8.32 -3.58
N PHE A 62 -6.69 -8.08 -3.39
CA PHE A 62 -5.97 -6.98 -3.99
C PHE A 62 -5.15 -7.47 -5.19
N GLU A 63 -4.89 -6.55 -6.10
CA GLU A 63 -3.89 -6.70 -7.14
C GLU A 63 -2.79 -5.68 -6.94
N LEU A 64 -1.56 -6.08 -7.22
CA LEU A 64 -0.43 -5.17 -7.21
C LEU A 64 -0.64 -4.16 -8.35
N PHE A 65 -0.86 -2.90 -7.99
CA PHE A 65 -1.05 -1.80 -8.93
C PHE A 65 0.29 -1.21 -9.36
N ARG A 66 1.16 -0.94 -8.39
CA ARG A 66 2.48 -0.33 -8.62
C ARG A 66 3.42 -0.67 -7.46
N THR A 67 4.68 -0.94 -7.75
CA THR A 67 5.73 -1.00 -6.72
C THR A 67 6.47 0.33 -6.69
N THR A 68 6.86 0.77 -5.51
CA THR A 68 7.79 1.89 -5.36
C THR A 68 9.13 1.25 -5.06
N ALA A 69 9.95 1.08 -6.11
CA ALA A 69 11.30 0.57 -5.88
C ALA A 69 12.03 1.56 -4.96
N PRO A 70 12.88 1.09 -4.03
CA PRO A 70 13.79 1.99 -3.34
C PRO A 70 14.62 2.69 -4.43
N HIS A 71 14.56 4.02 -4.48
CA HIS A 71 15.54 4.78 -5.26
C HIS A 71 16.93 4.36 -4.76
N GLY A 72 17.63 3.56 -5.55
CA GLY A 72 19.03 3.19 -5.34
C GLY A 72 19.96 4.34 -5.70
#